data_AF-A0A5N6UDJ8-F1
#
_entry.id   AF-A0A5N6UDJ8-F1
#
_cell.length_a   1.000
_cell.length_b   1.000
_cell.length_c   1.000
_cell.angle_alpha   90.00
_cell.angle_beta   90.00
_cell.angle_gamma   90.00
#
_symmetry.space_group_name_H-M   'P 1'
#
loop_
_entity.id
_entity.type
_entity.pdbx_description
1 polymer ?
#
loop_
_entity_poly.entity_id
_entity_poly.type
_entity_poly.pdbx_seq_one_letter_code
_entity_poly.pdbx_strand_id
1 'polypeptide(L)'
;MGINAQLTVAVIGCGTLGTAITAGILDPKERTDLGVKHITATVGTEPSKRRVENTLSQHSSRLTVLTQEENVRAVQAADVVLLAMKPVKRADVFAAPGFKEALQGKLVLSIMAGITTKALSSLALGEDSASNSGSALQCVRAMPNMAAKIREAVTLYTAGPGTTKENLGIASWVFSQVGEAHIIPESSFDICAVLVGCAGSLLLLAIDGLLDAAVAEGVKRPDMQNLVVNSAIGMMKLVPAGDHPSVLREKIASPGGCSIRALLELEKLGVRSAFTTAIMAAAEKSKRHIGKALLGVLLPWVARPGSPISEVTVALRRKESEARIRDLFRNSQAPVNFLSCQNINAVKNADAVLFAFPPEQVHDVLGTVEMREALRGKILISILARTPRDELKRLIGGNDKAEGLETKDIRLVRAMPTIGTEIHESATLIGELSSPVEKEAMELAMWIFNLVGKVFKVSHDYFDTATGMSAFCNALTTVAIQTITRKAIAEGIPVENAIAIASQCVRGTVSMVLSGTSPEKLEHSLSAPGSITGQAISGLRDSQLPALLESSLAAAITKAKS
;
A
#
# COMPACT_ATOMS: atom_id res chain seq x y z
N MET A 1 -34.81 26.48 -2.15
CA MET A 1 -34.18 27.66 -1.51
C MET A 1 -32.68 27.46 -1.60
N GLY A 2 -32.05 28.09 -2.60
CA GLY A 2 -30.60 27.98 -2.82
C GLY A 2 -29.85 28.74 -1.74
N ILE A 3 -28.97 28.06 -1.01
CA ILE A 3 -28.09 28.69 -0.04
C ILE A 3 -26.94 29.31 -0.84
N ASN A 4 -26.97 30.64 -1.01
CA ASN A 4 -25.88 31.40 -1.62
C ASN A 4 -24.74 31.56 -0.58
N ALA A 5 -24.04 30.47 -0.28
CA ALA A 5 -23.04 30.42 0.80
C ALA A 5 -21.67 30.90 0.32
N GLN A 6 -21.15 31.94 0.99
CA GLN A 6 -19.83 32.52 0.77
C GLN A 6 -18.88 32.07 1.88
N LEU A 7 -18.06 31.06 1.57
CA LEU A 7 -17.21 30.36 2.54
C LEU A 7 -15.88 31.09 2.77
N THR A 8 -15.38 31.06 4.00
CA THR A 8 -13.99 31.37 4.32
C THR A 8 -13.19 30.08 4.41
N VAL A 9 -12.03 30.00 3.73
CA VAL A 9 -11.26 28.76 3.62
C VAL A 9 -9.84 28.94 4.17
N ALA A 10 -9.40 28.03 5.03
CA ALA A 10 -8.01 27.91 5.44
C ALA A 10 -7.31 26.79 4.65
N VAL A 11 -6.13 27.06 4.09
CA VAL A 11 -5.32 26.04 3.40
C VAL A 11 -4.01 25.83 4.14
N ILE A 12 -3.92 24.75 4.91
CA ILE A 12 -2.77 24.46 5.77
C ILE A 12 -1.74 23.66 5.00
N GLY A 13 -0.57 24.26 4.75
CA GLY A 13 0.48 23.65 3.93
C GLY A 13 0.21 23.77 2.43
N CYS A 14 -0.01 25.00 1.95
CA CYS A 14 -0.27 25.35 0.55
C CYS A 14 0.98 25.17 -0.34
N GLY A 15 1.39 23.92 -0.52
CA GLY A 15 2.34 23.53 -1.56
C GLY A 15 1.63 23.39 -2.92
N THR A 16 2.31 22.75 -3.86
CA THR A 16 1.85 22.57 -5.25
C THR A 16 0.37 22.20 -5.43
N LEU A 17 -0.11 21.19 -4.69
CA LEU A 17 -1.48 20.69 -4.81
C LEU A 17 -2.49 21.59 -4.08
N GLY A 18 -2.10 22.12 -2.91
CA GLY A 18 -2.88 23.13 -2.20
C GLY A 18 -3.08 24.40 -3.03
N THR A 19 -2.03 24.86 -3.72
CA THR A 19 -2.11 26.03 -4.63
C THR A 19 -3.04 25.75 -5.81
N ALA A 20 -2.99 24.56 -6.41
CA ALA A 20 -3.87 24.20 -7.51
C ALA A 20 -5.35 24.18 -7.10
N ILE A 21 -5.66 23.58 -5.94
CA ILE A 21 -7.03 23.58 -5.38
C ILE A 21 -7.48 25.00 -5.05
N THR A 22 -6.60 25.78 -4.41
CA THR A 22 -6.84 27.20 -4.08
C THR A 22 -7.19 28.01 -5.32
N ALA A 23 -6.41 27.85 -6.40
CA ALA A 23 -6.69 28.49 -7.69
C ALA A 23 -8.07 28.09 -8.26
N GLY A 24 -8.40 26.79 -8.19
CA GLY A 24 -9.69 26.30 -8.68
C GLY A 24 -10.89 26.87 -7.92
N ILE A 25 -10.82 26.96 -6.60
CA ILE A 25 -11.95 27.47 -5.80
C ILE A 25 -12.06 29.01 -5.80
N LEU A 26 -10.96 29.73 -6.08
CA LEU A 26 -10.99 31.19 -6.29
C LEU A 26 -11.58 31.59 -7.64
N ASP A 27 -11.42 30.71 -8.64
CA ASP A 27 -11.93 30.85 -10.00
C ASP A 27 -12.69 29.57 -10.44
N PRO A 28 -13.91 29.36 -9.91
CA PRO A 28 -14.73 28.17 -10.20
C PRO A 28 -15.06 28.04 -11.69
N LYS A 29 -15.14 26.80 -12.21
CA LYS A 29 -15.47 26.55 -13.63
C LYS A 29 -16.90 26.97 -13.99
N GLU A 30 -17.82 26.87 -13.03
CA GLU A 30 -19.24 27.16 -13.21
C GLU A 30 -19.76 28.04 -12.08
N ARG A 31 -20.74 28.89 -12.38
CA ARG A 31 -21.43 29.67 -11.34
C ARG A 31 -22.33 28.73 -10.54
N THR A 32 -21.97 28.54 -9.28
CA THR A 32 -22.72 27.74 -8.31
C THR A 32 -23.23 28.62 -7.18
N ASP A 33 -24.21 28.13 -6.43
CA ASP A 33 -24.68 28.78 -5.19
C ASP A 33 -23.60 28.76 -4.08
N LEU A 34 -22.55 27.95 -4.24
CA LEU A 34 -21.36 27.96 -3.39
C LEU A 34 -20.27 28.87 -3.98
N GLY A 35 -19.66 29.68 -3.12
CA GLY A 35 -18.52 30.53 -3.46
C GLY A 35 -17.58 30.72 -2.28
N VAL A 36 -16.43 31.35 -2.52
CA VAL A 36 -15.44 31.65 -1.49
C VAL A 36 -15.39 33.15 -1.24
N LYS A 37 -15.59 33.60 -0.01
CA LYS A 37 -15.37 35.00 0.36
C LYS A 37 -13.89 35.33 0.39
N HIS A 38 -13.11 34.53 1.12
CA HIS A 38 -11.70 34.78 1.40
C HIS A 38 -10.95 33.46 1.68
N ILE A 39 -9.67 33.41 1.31
CA ILE A 39 -8.78 32.28 1.61
C ILE A 39 -7.59 32.75 2.42
N THR A 40 -7.30 32.04 3.51
CA THR A 40 -6.02 32.17 4.23
C THR A 40 -5.20 30.91 4.02
N ALA A 41 -4.14 31.00 3.22
CA ALA A 41 -3.22 29.90 2.95
C ALA A 41 -1.97 30.02 3.83
N THR A 42 -1.45 28.89 4.33
CA THR A 42 -0.20 28.87 5.10
C THR A 42 0.85 28.00 4.43
N VAL A 43 2.12 28.37 4.58
CA VAL A 43 3.26 27.63 4.01
C VAL A 43 4.42 27.54 5.00
N GLY A 44 5.32 26.58 4.78
CA GLY A 44 6.41 26.32 5.73
C GLY A 44 7.60 27.28 5.65
N THR A 45 7.72 28.12 4.61
CA THR A 45 8.89 29.00 4.43
C THR A 45 8.53 30.28 3.66
N GLU A 46 9.26 31.36 3.92
CA GLU A 46 9.08 32.64 3.23
C GLU A 46 9.25 32.56 1.69
N PRO A 47 10.22 31.81 1.14
CA PRO A 47 10.27 31.59 -0.32
C PRO A 47 9.03 30.88 -0.86
N SER A 48 8.41 30.00 -0.06
CA SER A 48 7.16 29.34 -0.47
C SER A 48 5.99 30.32 -0.47
N LYS A 49 5.98 31.28 0.46
CA LYS A 49 4.93 32.29 0.56
C LYS A 49 4.91 33.15 -0.69
N ARG A 50 6.08 33.71 -1.06
CA ARG A 50 6.26 34.49 -2.29
C ARG A 50 5.84 33.72 -3.54
N ARG A 51 6.15 32.41 -3.63
CA ARG A 51 5.73 31.59 -4.78
C ARG A 51 4.21 31.47 -4.89
N VAL A 52 3.51 31.25 -3.78
CA VAL A 52 2.04 31.15 -3.76
C VAL A 52 1.41 32.50 -4.09
N GLU A 53 1.89 33.59 -3.47
CA GLU A 53 1.43 34.96 -3.74
C GLU A 53 1.59 35.33 -5.21
N ASN A 54 2.76 35.04 -5.80
CA ASN A 54 3.01 35.32 -7.22
C ASN A 54 2.09 34.50 -8.13
N THR A 55 1.93 33.21 -7.82
CA THR A 55 1.10 32.27 -8.61
C THR A 55 -0.39 32.66 -8.59
N LEU A 56 -0.86 33.23 -7.48
CA LEU A 56 -2.26 33.59 -7.26
C LEU A 56 -2.48 35.12 -7.19
N SER A 57 -1.56 35.90 -7.76
CA SER A 57 -1.53 37.37 -7.66
C SER A 57 -2.82 38.04 -8.15
N GLN A 58 -3.44 37.47 -9.19
CA GLN A 58 -4.74 37.91 -9.73
C GLN A 58 -5.90 37.79 -8.71
N HIS A 59 -5.73 37.06 -7.62
CA HIS A 59 -6.72 36.86 -6.56
C HIS A 59 -6.30 37.49 -5.22
N SER A 60 -5.31 38.39 -5.22
CA SER A 60 -4.75 39.02 -4.01
C SER A 60 -5.79 39.69 -3.10
N SER A 61 -6.90 40.21 -3.65
CA SER A 61 -8.00 40.81 -2.87
C SER A 61 -8.78 39.82 -2.01
N ARG A 62 -8.70 38.51 -2.32
CA ARG A 62 -9.42 37.42 -1.64
C ARG A 62 -8.47 36.35 -1.09
N LEU A 63 -7.17 36.62 -1.08
CA LEU A 63 -6.13 35.69 -0.64
C LEU A 63 -5.17 36.36 0.34
N THR A 64 -4.94 35.69 1.47
CA THR A 64 -3.85 36.01 2.40
C THR A 64 -2.93 34.80 2.48
N VAL A 65 -1.62 35.00 2.33
CA VAL A 65 -0.63 33.94 2.49
C VAL A 65 0.22 34.21 3.73
N LEU A 66 0.20 33.29 4.68
CA LEU A 66 0.92 33.36 5.95
C LEU A 66 1.97 32.25 6.04
N THR A 67 2.83 32.32 7.05
CA THR A 67 3.74 31.23 7.38
C THR A 67 3.10 30.27 8.40
N GLN A 68 3.71 29.11 8.60
CA GLN A 68 3.18 28.02 9.42
C GLN A 68 2.94 28.40 10.89
N GLU A 69 3.63 29.43 11.40
CA GLU A 69 3.46 29.96 12.76
C GLU A 69 2.05 30.55 12.97
N GLU A 70 1.37 30.94 11.90
CA GLU A 70 0.02 31.51 11.93
C GLU A 70 -1.08 30.51 11.52
N ASN A 71 -0.77 29.20 11.53
CA ASN A 71 -1.74 28.14 11.22
C ASN A 71 -3.03 28.25 12.04
N VAL A 72 -2.90 28.50 13.35
CA VAL A 72 -4.06 28.60 14.27
C VAL A 72 -4.96 29.77 13.89
N ARG A 73 -4.36 30.94 13.60
CA ARG A 73 -5.08 32.14 13.14
C ARG A 73 -5.83 31.87 11.84
N ALA A 74 -5.19 31.19 10.89
CA ALA A 74 -5.80 30.83 9.61
C ALA A 74 -7.03 29.93 9.82
N VAL A 75 -6.91 28.90 10.66
CA VAL A 75 -8.00 27.96 10.96
C VAL A 75 -9.16 28.64 11.69
N GLN A 76 -8.88 29.48 12.70
CA GLN A 76 -9.91 30.16 13.49
C GLN A 76 -10.85 31.00 12.62
N ALA A 77 -10.30 31.69 11.62
CA ALA A 77 -11.04 32.58 10.73
C ALA A 77 -11.77 31.86 9.57
N ALA A 78 -11.71 30.53 9.47
CA ALA A 78 -12.24 29.77 8.35
C ALA A 78 -13.47 28.92 8.71
N ASP A 79 -14.39 28.76 7.77
CA ASP A 79 -15.50 27.81 7.82
C ASP A 79 -15.04 26.40 7.39
N VAL A 80 -14.16 26.35 6.39
CA VAL A 80 -13.61 25.12 5.80
C VAL A 80 -12.09 25.12 5.92
N VAL A 81 -11.52 24.00 6.34
CA VAL A 81 -10.08 23.82 6.52
C VAL A 81 -9.59 22.72 5.58
N LEU A 82 -8.74 23.08 4.62
CA LEU A 82 -8.04 22.15 3.75
C LEU A 82 -6.64 21.86 4.31
N LEU A 83 -6.44 20.65 4.80
CA LEU A 83 -5.14 20.13 5.22
C LEU A 83 -4.38 19.60 3.99
N ALA A 84 -3.47 20.42 3.47
CA ALA A 84 -2.69 20.19 2.25
C ALA A 84 -1.21 19.90 2.49
N MET A 85 -0.80 19.75 3.76
CA MET A 85 0.59 19.46 4.10
C MET A 85 1.01 18.01 3.79
N LYS A 86 2.32 17.77 3.72
CA LYS A 86 2.85 16.40 3.67
C LYS A 86 2.51 15.67 4.97
N PRO A 87 2.13 14.37 4.93
CA PRO A 87 1.76 13.61 6.12
C PRO A 87 2.82 13.62 7.23
N VAL A 88 4.11 13.72 6.88
CA VAL A 88 5.22 13.77 7.84
C VAL A 88 5.18 15.00 8.76
N LYS A 89 4.55 16.11 8.32
CA LYS A 89 4.44 17.35 9.09
C LYS A 89 3.22 17.39 10.03
N ARG A 90 2.38 16.35 10.00
CA ARG A 90 1.11 16.37 10.77
C ARG A 90 1.33 16.44 12.27
N ALA A 91 2.33 15.73 12.80
CA ALA A 91 2.59 15.72 14.23
C ALA A 91 2.87 17.15 14.75
N ASP A 92 3.76 17.87 14.09
CA ASP A 92 4.14 19.23 14.47
C ASP A 92 2.96 20.20 14.38
N VAL A 93 2.18 20.14 13.30
CA VAL A 93 1.03 21.04 13.09
C VAL A 93 -0.08 20.78 14.11
N PHE A 94 -0.42 19.52 14.38
CA PHE A 94 -1.46 19.17 15.35
C PHE A 94 -1.00 19.31 16.81
N ALA A 95 0.32 19.34 17.08
CA ALA A 95 0.88 19.62 18.40
C ALA A 95 0.95 21.13 18.72
N ALA A 96 0.77 22.00 17.72
CA ALA A 96 0.77 23.44 17.94
C ALA A 96 -0.39 23.84 18.89
N PRO A 97 -0.10 24.61 19.96
CA PRO A 97 -1.12 25.04 20.92
C PRO A 97 -2.30 25.75 20.24
N GLY A 98 -3.52 25.33 20.55
CA GLY A 98 -4.74 25.95 20.00
C GLY A 98 -5.18 25.44 18.63
N PHE A 99 -4.37 24.62 17.94
CA PHE A 99 -4.71 24.16 16.58
C PHE A 99 -5.89 23.17 16.58
N LYS A 100 -5.91 22.22 17.51
CA LYS A 100 -6.99 21.22 17.62
C LYS A 100 -8.30 21.85 18.03
N GLU A 101 -8.25 22.78 18.97
CA GLU A 101 -9.39 23.56 19.44
C GLU A 101 -9.96 24.41 18.30
N ALA A 102 -9.08 25.02 17.49
CA ALA A 102 -9.49 25.80 16.33
C ALA A 102 -10.18 24.95 15.25
N LEU A 103 -9.91 23.64 15.14
CA LEU A 103 -10.58 22.76 14.17
C LEU A 103 -12.03 22.40 14.57
N GLN A 104 -12.41 22.58 15.83
CA GLN A 104 -13.72 22.16 16.32
C GLN A 104 -14.85 22.90 15.60
N GLY A 105 -15.90 22.16 15.22
CA GLY A 105 -17.08 22.69 14.54
C GLY A 105 -16.88 23.08 13.07
N LYS A 106 -15.68 22.88 12.49
CA LYS A 106 -15.36 23.22 11.09
C LYS A 106 -15.39 22.00 10.19
N LEU A 107 -15.58 22.22 8.89
CA LEU A 107 -15.39 21.17 7.88
C LEU A 107 -13.90 21.00 7.59
N VAL A 108 -13.35 19.82 7.86
CA VAL A 108 -11.95 19.48 7.60
C VAL A 108 -11.82 18.62 6.36
N LEU A 109 -11.27 19.18 5.29
CA LEU A 109 -10.88 18.46 4.08
C LEU A 109 -9.39 18.07 4.20
N SER A 110 -9.05 16.80 4.04
CA SER A 110 -7.66 16.33 4.13
C SER A 110 -7.23 15.66 2.84
N ILE A 111 -6.16 16.17 2.23
CA ILE A 111 -5.48 15.55 1.08
C ILE A 111 -4.17 14.87 1.47
N MET A 112 -3.99 14.57 2.76
CA MET A 112 -2.80 13.91 3.28
C MET A 112 -2.80 12.42 2.91
N ALA A 113 -1.83 12.02 2.08
CA ALA A 113 -1.69 10.64 1.66
C ALA A 113 -1.56 9.66 2.85
N GLY A 114 -2.38 8.59 2.81
CA GLY A 114 -2.36 7.50 3.80
C GLY A 114 -2.97 7.84 5.16
N ILE A 115 -3.61 8.99 5.34
CA ILE A 115 -4.32 9.36 6.58
C ILE A 115 -5.81 9.07 6.42
N THR A 116 -6.32 8.12 7.19
CA THR A 116 -7.73 7.74 7.18
C THR A 116 -8.60 8.79 7.85
N THR A 117 -9.91 8.79 7.57
CA THR A 117 -10.89 9.63 8.28
C THR A 117 -10.84 9.40 9.80
N LYS A 118 -10.71 8.15 10.24
CA LYS A 118 -10.53 7.79 11.66
C LYS A 118 -9.26 8.39 12.26
N ALA A 119 -8.11 8.25 11.58
CA ALA A 119 -6.84 8.81 12.06
C ALA A 119 -6.89 10.34 12.15
N LEU A 120 -7.56 10.99 11.18
CA LEU A 120 -7.77 12.42 11.19
C LEU A 120 -8.64 12.87 12.38
N SER A 121 -9.74 12.15 12.65
CA SER A 121 -10.59 12.41 13.83
C SER A 121 -9.81 12.26 15.13
N SER A 122 -8.98 11.22 15.28
CA SER A 122 -8.12 11.04 16.46
C SER A 122 -7.08 12.16 16.62
N LEU A 123 -6.50 12.64 15.51
CA LEU A 123 -5.55 13.76 15.54
C LEU A 123 -6.22 15.06 16.01
N ALA A 124 -7.45 15.33 15.56
CA ALA A 124 -8.16 16.57 15.85
C ALA A 124 -8.88 16.57 17.22
N LEU A 125 -9.46 15.44 17.64
CA LEU A 125 -10.35 15.36 18.83
C LEU A 125 -9.73 14.62 20.02
N GLY A 126 -8.58 13.97 19.86
CA GLY A 126 -8.04 13.04 20.85
C GLY A 126 -8.65 11.63 20.76
N GLU A 127 -8.07 10.66 21.47
CA GLU A 127 -8.45 9.25 21.37
C GLU A 127 -9.82 8.93 22.01
N ASP A 128 -10.18 9.63 23.09
CA ASP A 128 -11.39 9.36 23.88
C ASP A 128 -12.70 9.89 23.27
N SER A 129 -12.60 10.89 22.39
CA SER A 129 -13.77 11.53 21.74
C SER A 129 -14.24 10.82 20.48
N ALA A 130 -13.44 9.91 19.91
CA ALA A 130 -13.80 9.14 18.72
C ALA A 130 -14.91 8.10 18.97
N SER A 131 -15.22 7.79 20.24
CA SER A 131 -16.23 6.82 20.67
C SER A 131 -17.53 7.42 21.22
N ASN A 132 -17.60 8.74 21.44
CA ASN A 132 -18.77 9.38 22.03
C ASN A 132 -19.59 10.12 20.96
N SER A 133 -20.84 9.71 20.75
CA SER A 133 -21.80 10.20 19.73
C SER A 133 -22.17 11.70 19.80
N GLY A 134 -21.48 12.53 20.59
CA GLY A 134 -21.83 13.94 20.81
C GLY A 134 -21.15 14.96 19.91
N SER A 135 -19.95 14.70 19.36
CA SER A 135 -19.21 15.67 18.54
C SER A 135 -18.23 14.99 17.58
N ALA A 136 -18.75 14.30 16.56
CA ALA A 136 -17.91 13.73 15.50
C ALA A 136 -17.33 14.85 14.61
N LEU A 137 -16.03 14.74 14.28
CA LEU A 137 -15.35 15.67 13.38
C LEU A 137 -16.02 15.62 11.99
N GLN A 138 -16.45 16.79 11.50
CA GLN A 138 -16.90 16.93 10.11
C GLN A 138 -15.70 16.85 9.19
N CYS A 139 -15.40 15.66 8.64
CA CYS A 139 -14.17 15.48 7.87
C CYS A 139 -14.35 14.70 6.58
N VAL A 140 -13.57 15.06 5.57
CA VAL A 140 -13.50 14.36 4.30
C VAL A 140 -12.04 14.05 4.01
N ARG A 141 -11.75 12.77 3.81
CA ARG A 141 -10.48 12.32 3.25
C ARG A 141 -10.58 12.40 1.74
N ALA A 142 -9.58 12.98 1.09
CA ALA A 142 -9.50 13.09 -0.34
C ALA A 142 -8.10 12.76 -0.86
N MET A 143 -8.02 12.35 -2.11
CA MET A 143 -6.78 12.05 -2.81
C MET A 143 -6.89 12.57 -4.26
N PRO A 144 -6.63 13.87 -4.48
CA PRO A 144 -6.45 14.42 -5.81
C PRO A 144 -5.08 14.02 -6.36
N ASN A 145 -4.91 14.16 -7.68
CA ASN A 145 -3.64 13.91 -8.35
C ASN A 145 -2.99 15.21 -8.87
N MET A 146 -1.80 15.10 -9.48
CA MET A 146 -1.06 16.28 -9.96
C MET A 146 -1.73 17.03 -11.11
N ALA A 147 -2.69 16.43 -11.81
CA ALA A 147 -3.42 17.07 -12.91
C ALA A 147 -4.37 18.18 -12.42
N ALA A 148 -4.53 18.36 -11.10
CA ALA A 148 -5.22 19.51 -10.52
C ALA A 148 -4.67 20.86 -11.01
N LYS A 149 -3.37 20.94 -11.33
CA LYS A 149 -2.73 22.16 -11.88
C LYS A 149 -3.34 22.63 -13.19
N ILE A 150 -3.84 21.69 -13.99
CA ILE A 150 -4.46 21.95 -15.30
C ILE A 150 -5.98 21.72 -15.23
N ARG A 151 -6.55 21.62 -14.03
CA ARG A 151 -7.96 21.36 -13.76
C ARG A 151 -8.52 20.04 -14.34
N GLU A 152 -7.67 19.04 -14.47
CA GLU A 152 -8.01 17.69 -14.97
C GLU A 152 -7.70 16.60 -13.93
N ALA A 153 -7.80 16.95 -12.63
CA ALA A 153 -7.61 15.96 -11.57
C ALA A 153 -8.67 14.87 -11.62
N VAL A 154 -8.30 13.68 -11.17
CA VAL A 154 -9.26 12.70 -10.65
C VAL A 154 -9.05 12.68 -9.14
N THR A 155 -10.09 13.07 -8.40
CA THR A 155 -10.06 13.13 -6.94
C THR A 155 -10.95 12.04 -6.37
N LEU A 156 -10.36 11.11 -5.63
CA LEU A 156 -11.13 10.17 -4.82
C LEU A 156 -11.40 10.79 -3.47
N TYR A 157 -12.62 10.71 -2.94
CA TYR A 157 -12.92 11.22 -1.60
C TYR A 157 -13.91 10.35 -0.83
N THR A 158 -13.85 10.42 0.49
CA THR A 158 -14.71 9.66 1.39
C THR A 158 -14.95 10.43 2.69
N ALA A 159 -16.15 10.31 3.22
CA ALA A 159 -16.60 11.07 4.38
C ALA A 159 -16.31 10.33 5.69
N GLY A 160 -15.88 11.06 6.71
CA GLY A 160 -15.76 10.54 8.07
C GLY A 160 -17.14 10.34 8.70
N PRO A 161 -17.25 9.44 9.70
CA PRO A 161 -18.49 9.23 10.43
C PRO A 161 -19.05 10.55 10.99
N GLY A 162 -20.34 10.81 10.79
CA GLY A 162 -21.01 12.02 11.27
C GLY A 162 -20.91 13.23 10.33
N THR A 163 -20.18 13.15 9.23
CA THR A 163 -20.11 14.25 8.24
C THR A 163 -21.48 14.46 7.57
N THR A 164 -21.99 15.69 7.60
CA THR A 164 -23.29 16.03 7.04
C THR A 164 -23.30 15.96 5.51
N LYS A 165 -24.49 15.78 4.92
CA LYS A 165 -24.67 15.81 3.45
C LYS A 165 -24.27 17.16 2.85
N GLU A 166 -24.53 18.26 3.57
CA GLU A 166 -24.13 19.60 3.16
C GLU A 166 -22.61 19.73 3.08
N ASN A 167 -21.90 19.30 4.12
CA ASN A 167 -20.43 19.31 4.13
C ASN A 167 -19.82 18.40 3.07
N LEU A 168 -20.45 17.25 2.80
CA LEU A 168 -20.04 16.39 1.70
C LEU A 168 -20.25 17.06 0.33
N GLY A 169 -21.34 17.84 0.18
CA GLY A 169 -21.59 18.67 -1.00
C GLY A 169 -20.53 19.75 -1.19
N ILE A 170 -20.13 20.43 -0.11
CA ILE A 170 -19.01 21.40 -0.14
C ILE A 170 -17.71 20.72 -0.56
N ALA A 171 -17.39 19.55 -0.01
CA ALA A 171 -16.20 18.81 -0.40
C ALA A 171 -16.23 18.42 -1.89
N SER A 172 -17.38 17.91 -2.38
CA SER A 172 -17.55 17.60 -3.80
C SER A 172 -17.33 18.84 -4.67
N TRP A 173 -17.89 19.99 -4.27
CA TRP A 173 -17.73 21.25 -4.99
C TRP A 173 -16.28 21.72 -5.02
N VAL A 174 -15.56 21.66 -3.89
CA VAL A 174 -14.14 22.05 -3.81
C VAL A 174 -13.30 21.25 -4.79
N PHE A 175 -13.44 19.92 -4.79
CA PHE A 175 -12.61 19.06 -5.62
C PHE A 175 -13.03 19.07 -7.10
N SER A 176 -14.30 19.34 -7.41
CA SER A 176 -14.77 19.46 -8.80
C SER A 176 -14.21 20.69 -9.52
N GLN A 177 -13.75 21.72 -8.80
CA GLN A 177 -13.15 22.90 -9.44
C GLN A 177 -11.80 22.60 -10.11
N VAL A 178 -11.15 21.51 -9.73
CA VAL A 178 -9.85 21.09 -10.27
C VAL A 178 -9.89 19.79 -11.05
N GLY A 179 -11.08 19.25 -11.34
CA GLY A 179 -11.24 18.02 -12.12
C GLY A 179 -12.49 17.23 -11.73
N GLU A 180 -12.47 15.92 -11.91
CA GLU A 180 -13.52 15.02 -11.44
C GLU A 180 -13.35 14.67 -9.96
N ALA A 181 -14.47 14.48 -9.27
CA ALA A 181 -14.50 14.06 -7.87
C ALA A 181 -15.43 12.84 -7.70
N HIS A 182 -14.87 11.74 -7.18
CA HIS A 182 -15.55 10.46 -7.05
C HIS A 182 -15.59 9.99 -5.59
N ILE A 183 -16.78 9.65 -5.09
CA ILE A 183 -16.95 9.08 -3.76
C ILE A 183 -16.55 7.60 -3.78
N ILE A 184 -15.61 7.22 -2.91
CA ILE A 184 -15.14 5.84 -2.76
C ILE A 184 -15.36 5.37 -1.31
N PRO A 185 -15.81 4.12 -1.07
CA PRO A 185 -15.85 3.56 0.28
C PRO A 185 -14.47 3.56 0.95
N GLU A 186 -14.40 3.89 2.25
CA GLU A 186 -13.12 3.90 2.99
C GLU A 186 -12.39 2.53 2.89
N SER A 187 -13.11 1.41 2.82
CA SER A 187 -12.56 0.06 2.73
C SER A 187 -11.77 -0.22 1.44
N SER A 188 -12.14 0.43 0.33
CA SER A 188 -11.45 0.31 -0.97
C SER A 188 -10.60 1.53 -1.31
N PHE A 189 -10.62 2.58 -0.46
CA PHE A 189 -9.98 3.86 -0.74
C PHE A 189 -8.49 3.71 -1.07
N ASP A 190 -7.73 2.94 -0.28
CA ASP A 190 -6.29 2.82 -0.47
C ASP A 190 -5.92 2.15 -1.81
N ILE A 191 -6.64 1.10 -2.21
CA ILE A 191 -6.35 0.43 -3.49
C ILE A 191 -6.77 1.29 -4.68
N CYS A 192 -7.92 1.98 -4.60
CA CYS A 192 -8.35 2.91 -5.65
C CYS A 192 -7.39 4.10 -5.75
N ALA A 193 -6.91 4.64 -4.63
CA ALA A 193 -5.94 5.72 -4.59
C ALA A 193 -4.59 5.31 -5.20
N VAL A 194 -4.12 4.08 -4.93
CA VAL A 194 -2.91 3.54 -5.57
C VAL A 194 -3.11 3.41 -7.09
N LEU A 195 -4.24 2.86 -7.53
CA LEU A 195 -4.54 2.72 -8.96
C LEU A 195 -4.53 4.07 -9.68
N VAL A 196 -5.30 5.05 -9.19
CA VAL A 196 -5.40 6.39 -9.78
C VAL A 196 -4.08 7.16 -9.67
N GLY A 197 -3.41 7.06 -8.53
CA GLY A 197 -2.14 7.75 -8.29
C GLY A 197 -0.98 7.23 -9.15
N CYS A 198 -0.93 5.91 -9.39
CA CYS A 198 0.14 5.29 -10.18
C CYS A 198 -0.13 5.29 -11.69
N ALA A 199 -1.40 5.36 -12.12
CA ALA A 199 -1.77 5.31 -13.54
C ALA A 199 -0.97 6.31 -14.38
N GLY A 200 -0.90 7.58 -13.95
CA GLY A 200 -0.14 8.62 -14.66
C GLY A 200 1.33 8.28 -14.85
N SER A 201 2.03 7.87 -13.79
CA SER A 201 3.45 7.52 -13.88
C SER A 201 3.72 6.30 -14.78
N LEU A 202 2.84 5.30 -14.74
CA LEU A 202 3.01 4.09 -15.55
C LEU A 202 2.72 4.38 -17.04
N LEU A 203 1.75 5.25 -17.33
CA LEU A 203 1.46 5.68 -18.70
C LEU A 203 2.56 6.57 -19.27
N LEU A 204 3.18 7.45 -18.47
CA LEU A 204 4.32 8.24 -18.91
C LEU A 204 5.51 7.37 -19.34
N LEU A 205 5.76 6.26 -18.63
CA LEU A 205 6.78 5.28 -19.03
C LEU A 205 6.48 4.67 -20.41
N ALA A 206 5.20 4.38 -20.69
CA ALA A 206 4.81 3.89 -22.02
C ALA A 206 4.99 4.96 -23.11
N ILE A 207 4.66 6.23 -22.82
CA ILE A 207 4.89 7.35 -23.74
C ILE A 207 6.38 7.54 -24.02
N ASP A 208 7.24 7.46 -22.99
CA ASP A 208 8.69 7.53 -23.17
C ASP A 208 9.20 6.42 -24.07
N GLY A 209 8.73 5.18 -23.89
CA GLY A 209 9.08 4.07 -24.77
C GLY A 209 8.67 4.26 -26.23
N LEU A 210 7.51 4.87 -26.48
CA LEU A 210 7.08 5.24 -27.84
C LEU A 210 8.00 6.31 -28.46
N LEU A 211 8.45 7.27 -27.66
CA LEU A 211 9.37 8.32 -28.12
C LEU A 211 10.79 7.78 -28.36
N ASP A 212 11.23 6.79 -27.58
CA ASP A 212 12.51 6.09 -27.83
C ASP A 212 12.48 5.29 -29.12
N ALA A 213 11.35 4.65 -29.45
CA ALA A 213 11.17 3.99 -30.74
C ALA A 213 11.28 5.00 -31.90
N ALA A 214 10.71 6.20 -31.77
CA ALA A 214 10.86 7.24 -32.78
C ALA A 214 12.34 7.64 -32.99
N VAL A 215 13.12 7.75 -31.92
CA VAL A 215 14.56 8.02 -31.99
C VAL A 215 15.33 6.87 -32.65
N ALA A 216 14.98 5.63 -32.32
CA ALA A 216 15.59 4.45 -32.94
C ALA A 216 15.33 4.40 -34.46
N GLU A 217 14.18 4.90 -34.91
CA GLU A 217 13.80 5.02 -36.33
C GLU A 217 14.27 6.34 -36.98
N GLY A 218 15.14 7.11 -36.31
CA GLY A 218 15.79 8.30 -36.88
C GLY A 218 15.00 9.61 -36.75
N VAL A 219 13.93 9.65 -35.95
CA VAL A 219 13.12 10.84 -35.71
C VAL A 219 13.50 11.50 -34.38
N LYS A 220 13.66 12.83 -34.36
CA LYS A 220 14.01 13.55 -33.12
C LYS A 220 12.82 13.55 -32.15
N ARG A 221 13.10 13.24 -30.88
CA ARG A 221 12.11 13.19 -29.80
C ARG A 221 11.21 14.45 -29.70
N PRO A 222 11.72 15.71 -29.78
CA PRO A 222 10.89 16.90 -29.73
C PRO A 222 9.85 17.00 -30.85
N ASP A 223 10.16 16.45 -32.03
CA ASP A 223 9.28 16.51 -33.20
C ASP A 223 8.04 15.61 -33.03
N MET A 224 8.18 14.52 -32.26
CA MET A 224 7.11 13.53 -32.04
C MET A 224 6.38 13.66 -30.71
N GLN A 225 6.95 14.35 -29.72
CA GLN A 225 6.39 14.41 -28.36
C GLN A 225 4.92 14.86 -28.35
N ASN A 226 4.61 15.99 -28.99
CA ASN A 226 3.24 16.51 -29.00
C ASN A 226 2.29 15.62 -29.81
N LEU A 227 2.75 15.00 -30.89
CA LEU A 227 1.93 14.14 -31.75
C LEU A 227 1.52 12.86 -31.01
N VAL A 228 2.48 12.19 -30.36
CA VAL A 228 2.24 10.98 -29.57
C VAL A 228 1.33 11.26 -28.39
N VAL A 229 1.59 12.33 -27.64
CA VAL A 229 0.78 12.71 -26.46
C VAL A 229 -0.65 13.05 -26.87
N ASN A 230 -0.86 13.87 -27.90
CA ASN A 230 -2.21 14.24 -28.35
C ASN A 230 -3.00 13.03 -28.90
N SER A 231 -2.32 12.12 -29.61
CA SER A 231 -2.92 10.86 -30.07
C SER A 231 -3.38 10.01 -28.88
N ALA A 232 -2.53 9.86 -27.86
CA ALA A 232 -2.87 9.13 -26.64
C ALA A 232 -4.06 9.77 -25.90
N ILE A 233 -4.09 11.10 -25.75
CA ILE A 233 -5.21 11.82 -25.15
C ILE A 233 -6.51 11.56 -25.91
N GLY A 234 -6.49 11.63 -27.24
CA GLY A 234 -7.65 11.36 -28.09
C GLY A 234 -8.21 9.96 -27.86
N MET A 235 -7.34 8.95 -27.83
CA MET A 235 -7.74 7.56 -27.59
C MET A 235 -8.35 7.36 -26.19
N MET A 236 -7.74 7.95 -25.17
CA MET A 236 -8.23 7.80 -23.79
C MET A 236 -9.61 8.45 -23.57
N LYS A 237 -9.97 9.48 -24.35
CA LYS A 237 -11.30 10.08 -24.33
C LYS A 237 -12.41 9.19 -24.91
N LEU A 238 -12.06 8.18 -25.72
CA LEU A 238 -13.04 7.24 -26.27
C LEU A 238 -13.51 6.20 -25.25
N VAL A 239 -12.71 5.92 -24.21
CA VAL A 239 -13.05 4.89 -23.22
C VAL A 239 -14.30 5.26 -22.40
N PRO A 240 -14.43 6.48 -21.85
CA PRO A 240 -15.67 6.89 -21.17
C PRO A 240 -16.88 6.98 -22.10
N ALA A 241 -16.69 7.06 -23.42
CA ALA A 241 -17.78 7.12 -24.41
C ALA A 241 -18.47 5.77 -24.65
N GLY A 242 -18.02 4.69 -23.98
CA GLY A 242 -18.74 3.42 -23.87
C GLY A 242 -18.04 2.21 -24.47
N ASP A 243 -16.96 2.39 -25.23
CA ASP A 243 -16.19 1.26 -25.75
C ASP A 243 -15.21 0.71 -24.70
N HIS A 244 -15.25 -0.60 -24.48
CA HIS A 244 -14.25 -1.27 -23.65
C HIS A 244 -12.84 -1.15 -24.27
N PRO A 245 -11.74 -0.94 -23.51
CA PRO A 245 -10.41 -0.75 -24.08
C PRO A 245 -9.92 -1.87 -25.01
N SER A 246 -10.38 -3.11 -24.84
CA SER A 246 -10.07 -4.19 -25.79
C SER A 246 -10.72 -4.01 -27.15
N VAL A 247 -11.96 -3.50 -27.16
CA VAL A 247 -12.72 -3.22 -28.39
C VAL A 247 -12.06 -2.09 -29.17
N LEU A 248 -11.64 -1.02 -28.48
CA LEU A 248 -10.88 0.07 -29.13
C LEU A 248 -9.59 -0.43 -29.78
N ARG A 249 -8.82 -1.29 -29.08
CA ARG A 249 -7.60 -1.88 -29.66
C ARG A 249 -7.90 -2.72 -30.91
N GLU A 250 -8.97 -3.51 -30.89
CA GLU A 250 -9.39 -4.32 -32.03
C GLU A 250 -9.79 -3.44 -33.23
N LYS A 251 -10.58 -2.39 -32.98
CA LYS A 251 -10.99 -1.42 -34.03
C LYS A 251 -9.80 -0.73 -34.71
N ILE A 252 -8.67 -0.55 -34.01
CA ILE A 252 -7.45 0.08 -34.55
C ILE A 252 -6.55 -0.94 -35.26
N ALA A 253 -6.61 -2.20 -34.87
CA ALA A 253 -5.71 -3.25 -35.34
C ALA A 253 -6.26 -3.93 -36.59
N SER A 254 -6.00 -3.35 -37.76
CA SER A 254 -6.37 -3.99 -39.03
C SER A 254 -5.65 -5.33 -39.24
N PRO A 255 -6.30 -6.33 -39.86
CA PRO A 255 -5.67 -7.62 -40.17
C PRO A 255 -4.34 -7.46 -40.91
N GLY A 256 -3.27 -8.06 -40.36
CA GLY A 256 -1.91 -8.03 -40.94
C GLY A 256 -1.15 -6.68 -40.81
N GLY A 257 -1.79 -5.64 -40.28
CA GLY A 257 -1.23 -4.28 -40.17
C GLY A 257 -0.14 -4.12 -39.11
N CYS A 258 0.51 -2.94 -39.09
CA CYS A 258 1.56 -2.62 -38.12
C CYS A 258 1.05 -2.65 -36.67
N SER A 259 -0.15 -2.14 -36.42
CA SER A 259 -0.78 -2.10 -35.09
C SER A 259 -0.90 -3.49 -34.46
N ILE A 260 -1.37 -4.51 -35.21
CA ILE A 260 -1.52 -5.86 -34.67
C ILE A 260 -0.15 -6.51 -34.40
N ARG A 261 0.87 -6.24 -35.24
CA ARG A 261 2.23 -6.75 -35.01
C ARG A 261 2.85 -6.15 -33.74
N ALA A 262 2.73 -4.84 -33.55
CA ALA A 262 3.21 -4.17 -32.34
C ALA A 262 2.52 -4.69 -31.07
N LEU A 263 1.20 -4.89 -31.13
CA LEU A 263 0.44 -5.47 -30.02
C LEU A 263 0.91 -6.88 -29.67
N LEU A 264 1.17 -7.74 -30.68
CA LEU A 264 1.68 -9.09 -30.44
C LEU A 264 3.05 -9.08 -29.74
N GLU A 265 3.95 -8.15 -30.08
CA GLU A 265 5.23 -8.00 -29.38
C GLU A 265 5.04 -7.56 -27.91
N LEU A 266 4.12 -6.61 -27.65
CA LEU A 266 3.80 -6.21 -26.27
C LEU A 266 3.18 -7.36 -25.44
N GLU A 267 2.39 -8.22 -26.07
CA GLU A 267 1.85 -9.42 -25.40
C GLU A 267 2.95 -10.46 -25.13
N LYS A 268 3.90 -10.68 -26.06
CA LYS A 268 5.08 -11.54 -25.82
C LYS A 268 5.93 -11.05 -24.65
N LEU A 269 6.08 -9.73 -24.52
CA LEU A 269 6.79 -9.09 -23.40
C LEU A 269 5.99 -9.08 -22.09
N GLY A 270 4.75 -9.60 -22.08
CA GLY A 270 3.94 -9.70 -20.88
C GLY A 270 3.53 -8.35 -20.29
N VAL A 271 3.36 -7.31 -21.12
CA VAL A 271 3.16 -5.93 -20.66
C VAL A 271 1.98 -5.80 -19.70
N ARG A 272 0.85 -6.50 -19.95
CA ARG A 272 -0.30 -6.50 -19.02
C ARG A 272 0.09 -7.01 -17.63
N SER A 273 0.88 -8.06 -17.57
CA SER A 273 1.39 -8.62 -16.31
C SER A 273 2.32 -7.63 -15.61
N ALA A 274 3.17 -6.91 -16.35
CA ALA A 274 4.05 -5.90 -15.80
C ALA A 274 3.26 -4.76 -15.10
N PHE A 275 2.20 -4.23 -15.74
CA PHE A 275 1.33 -3.23 -15.12
C PHE A 275 0.63 -3.76 -13.87
N THR A 276 0.05 -4.97 -13.93
CA THR A 276 -0.60 -5.60 -12.76
C THR A 276 0.38 -5.78 -11.60
N THR A 277 1.56 -6.33 -11.87
CA THR A 277 2.60 -6.58 -10.86
C THR A 277 3.10 -5.27 -10.24
N ALA A 278 3.29 -4.22 -11.04
CA ALA A 278 3.71 -2.91 -10.55
C ALA A 278 2.69 -2.30 -9.59
N ILE A 279 1.39 -2.38 -9.93
CA ILE A 279 0.31 -1.91 -9.07
C ILE A 279 0.21 -2.74 -7.79
N MET A 280 0.30 -4.07 -7.88
CA MET A 280 0.30 -4.93 -6.70
C MET A 280 1.48 -4.62 -5.78
N ALA A 281 2.68 -4.39 -6.31
CA ALA A 281 3.83 -4.00 -5.52
C ALA A 281 3.65 -2.64 -4.82
N ALA A 282 3.03 -1.67 -5.51
CA ALA A 282 2.68 -0.38 -4.92
C ALA A 282 1.62 -0.51 -3.82
N ALA A 283 0.60 -1.35 -4.04
CA ALA A 283 -0.45 -1.65 -3.08
C ALA A 283 0.10 -2.41 -1.86
N GLU A 284 1.03 -3.34 -2.05
CA GLU A 284 1.69 -4.08 -0.97
C GLU A 284 2.51 -3.14 -0.08
N LYS A 285 3.21 -2.16 -0.65
CA LYS A 285 3.88 -1.11 0.14
C LYS A 285 2.89 -0.29 0.98
N SER A 286 1.65 -0.14 0.51
CA SER A 286 0.55 0.47 1.27
C SER A 286 -0.07 -0.48 2.31
N LYS A 287 0.15 -1.80 2.20
CA LYS A 287 -0.56 -2.86 2.94
C LYS A 287 0.35 -3.85 3.70
N ARG A 288 1.63 -3.57 3.95
CA ARG A 288 2.48 -4.51 4.74
C ARG A 288 1.88 -4.76 6.14
N HIS A 289 1.27 -5.93 6.34
CA HIS A 289 0.52 -6.34 7.53
C HIS A 289 0.85 -7.75 8.07
N ILE A 290 1.90 -8.43 7.60
CA ILE A 290 2.23 -9.80 8.08
C ILE A 290 2.40 -9.84 9.61
N GLY A 291 3.09 -8.86 10.21
CA GLY A 291 3.20 -8.76 11.67
C GLY A 291 1.85 -8.54 12.37
N LYS A 292 0.89 -7.85 11.73
CA LYS A 292 -0.47 -7.67 12.24
C LYS A 292 -1.27 -8.97 12.14
N ALA A 293 -1.18 -9.68 11.02
CA ALA A 293 -1.85 -10.96 10.81
C ALA A 293 -1.39 -11.99 11.85
N LEU A 294 -0.07 -12.10 12.06
CA LEU A 294 0.51 -12.97 13.06
C LEU A 294 0.06 -12.60 14.47
N LEU A 295 0.03 -11.30 14.81
CA LEU A 295 -0.49 -10.83 16.09
C LEU A 295 -1.94 -11.28 16.29
N GLY A 296 -2.81 -11.11 15.28
CA GLY A 296 -4.21 -11.53 15.38
C GLY A 296 -4.40 -13.03 15.67
N VAL A 297 -3.53 -13.88 15.16
CA VAL A 297 -3.56 -15.32 15.43
C VAL A 297 -2.94 -15.67 16.79
N LEU A 298 -1.93 -14.91 17.25
CA LEU A 298 -1.27 -15.17 18.53
C LEU A 298 -2.14 -14.78 19.73
N LEU A 299 -2.88 -13.68 19.64
CA LEU A 299 -3.60 -13.10 20.77
C LEU A 299 -4.54 -14.09 21.49
N PRO A 300 -5.36 -14.90 20.80
CA PRO A 300 -6.19 -15.88 21.48
C PRO A 300 -5.42 -16.87 22.36
N TRP A 301 -4.12 -17.10 22.13
CA TRP A 301 -3.30 -18.06 22.86
C TRP A 301 -2.48 -17.45 24.00
N VAL A 302 -2.45 -16.13 24.13
CA VAL A 302 -1.70 -15.46 25.19
C VAL A 302 -2.36 -15.74 26.55
N ALA A 303 -1.54 -16.03 27.56
CA ALA A 303 -1.96 -16.36 28.93
C ALA A 303 -2.90 -17.59 29.05
N ARG A 304 -2.98 -18.44 28.02
CA ARG A 304 -3.71 -19.71 28.09
C ARG A 304 -2.85 -20.83 28.70
N PRO A 305 -3.47 -21.80 29.41
CA PRO A 305 -2.75 -22.98 29.88
C PRO A 305 -2.04 -23.71 28.74
N GLY A 306 -0.74 -23.99 28.90
CA GLY A 306 0.10 -24.64 27.89
C GLY A 306 0.67 -23.71 26.81
N SER A 307 0.34 -22.42 26.83
CA SER A 307 0.98 -21.42 25.97
C SER A 307 2.34 -21.00 26.54
N PRO A 308 3.41 -20.91 25.73
CA PRO A 308 4.69 -20.33 26.16
C PRO A 308 4.63 -18.80 26.26
N ILE A 309 3.53 -18.15 25.86
CA ILE A 309 3.39 -16.69 25.84
C ILE A 309 2.40 -16.24 26.93
N SER A 310 2.91 -15.58 27.96
CA SER A 310 2.11 -14.97 29.03
C SER A 310 1.62 -13.56 28.69
N GLU A 311 2.41 -12.80 27.94
CA GLU A 311 2.16 -11.39 27.62
C GLU A 311 2.78 -11.02 26.26
N VAL A 312 2.18 -10.07 25.55
CA VAL A 312 2.73 -9.55 24.28
C VAL A 312 2.93 -8.05 24.37
N THR A 313 4.14 -7.57 24.06
CA THR A 313 4.42 -6.14 23.90
C THR A 313 4.65 -5.81 22.42
N VAL A 314 3.83 -4.90 21.87
CA VAL A 314 3.92 -4.45 20.48
C VAL A 314 4.59 -3.08 20.45
N ALA A 315 5.84 -3.04 20.01
CA ALA A 315 6.59 -1.81 19.78
C ALA A 315 6.25 -1.21 18.41
N LEU A 316 5.79 0.04 18.41
CA LEU A 316 5.34 0.72 17.20
C LEU A 316 6.14 2.00 16.98
N ARG A 317 6.56 2.24 15.73
CA ARG A 317 7.29 3.46 15.37
C ARG A 317 6.43 4.73 15.45
N ARG A 318 5.10 4.60 15.44
CA ARG A 318 4.17 5.73 15.39
C ARG A 318 2.99 5.49 16.32
N LYS A 319 2.65 6.50 17.13
CA LYS A 319 1.46 6.50 17.99
C LYS A 319 0.16 6.24 17.23
N GLU A 320 0.02 6.69 15.99
CA GLU A 320 -1.23 6.43 15.24
C GLU A 320 -1.39 4.96 14.83
N SER A 321 -0.28 4.23 14.65
CA SER A 321 -0.32 2.79 14.42
C SER A 321 -0.79 2.05 15.67
N GLU A 322 -0.52 2.59 16.86
CA GLU A 322 -0.94 2.03 18.14
C GLU A 322 -2.45 2.04 18.27
N ALA A 323 -3.09 3.19 18.10
CA ALA A 323 -4.54 3.29 18.14
C ALA A 323 -5.22 2.35 17.13
N ARG A 324 -4.69 2.23 15.90
CA ARG A 324 -5.24 1.34 14.88
C ARG A 324 -5.12 -0.13 15.28
N ILE A 325 -3.95 -0.56 15.76
CA ILE A 325 -3.71 -1.95 16.14
C ILE A 325 -4.43 -2.30 17.45
N ARG A 326 -4.46 -1.40 18.44
CA ARG A 326 -5.29 -1.52 19.64
C ARG A 326 -6.77 -1.72 19.29
N ASP A 327 -7.28 -0.94 18.35
CA ASP A 327 -8.68 -1.01 17.91
C ASP A 327 -9.00 -2.34 17.21
N LEU A 328 -8.12 -2.82 16.34
CA LEU A 328 -8.22 -4.13 15.69
C LEU A 328 -8.33 -5.28 16.69
N PHE A 329 -7.78 -5.11 17.89
CA PHE A 329 -7.74 -6.12 18.94
C PHE A 329 -8.48 -5.70 20.21
N ARG A 330 -9.36 -4.69 20.14
CA ARG A 330 -10.10 -4.15 21.30
C ARG A 330 -10.93 -5.20 22.03
N ASN A 331 -11.39 -6.21 21.29
CA ASN A 331 -12.19 -7.32 21.83
C ASN A 331 -11.34 -8.49 22.32
N SER A 332 -10.01 -8.41 22.23
CA SER A 332 -9.12 -9.44 22.74
C SER A 332 -8.99 -9.31 24.26
N GLN A 333 -9.19 -10.41 24.98
CA GLN A 333 -8.98 -10.48 26.43
C GLN A 333 -7.51 -10.73 26.81
N ALA A 334 -6.62 -10.80 25.81
CA ALA A 334 -5.20 -11.05 26.03
C ALA A 334 -4.50 -9.82 26.65
N PRO A 335 -3.53 -10.03 27.57
CA PRO A 335 -2.67 -8.96 28.06
C PRO A 335 -1.72 -8.51 26.93
N VAL A 336 -2.06 -7.39 26.28
CA VAL A 336 -1.24 -6.77 25.22
C VAL A 336 -0.86 -5.36 25.59
N ASN A 337 0.44 -5.14 25.71
CA ASN A 337 1.00 -3.81 25.88
C ASN A 337 1.37 -3.24 24.52
N PHE A 338 1.09 -1.96 24.31
CA PHE A 338 1.57 -1.26 23.13
C PHE A 338 2.47 -0.13 23.58
N LEU A 339 3.64 -0.03 22.96
CA LEU A 339 4.65 0.98 23.25
C LEU A 339 5.00 1.71 21.97
N SER A 340 4.83 3.04 21.97
CA SER A 340 5.15 3.88 20.82
C SER A 340 6.50 4.56 20.96
N CYS A 341 7.34 4.44 19.92
CA CYS A 341 8.69 5.03 19.86
C CYS A 341 9.62 4.58 21.00
N GLN A 342 9.36 3.40 21.57
CA GLN A 342 10.04 2.89 22.76
C GLN A 342 10.58 1.46 22.54
N ASN A 343 11.18 1.22 21.37
CA ASN A 343 11.66 -0.11 20.98
C ASN A 343 12.63 -0.71 22.02
N ILE A 344 13.55 0.09 22.57
CA ILE A 344 14.54 -0.37 23.56
C ILE A 344 13.84 -0.82 24.85
N ASN A 345 12.87 -0.05 25.35
CA ASN A 345 12.12 -0.42 26.55
C ASN A 345 11.29 -1.70 26.31
N ALA A 346 10.68 -1.84 25.13
CA ALA A 346 9.94 -3.04 24.77
C ALA A 346 10.85 -4.28 24.80
N VAL A 347 12.07 -4.17 24.26
CA VAL A 347 13.05 -5.26 24.24
C VAL A 347 13.57 -5.58 25.64
N LYS A 348 13.87 -4.58 26.46
CA LYS A 348 14.35 -4.78 27.84
C LYS A 348 13.38 -5.63 28.67
N ASN A 349 12.08 -5.38 28.50
CA ASN A 349 11.00 -6.03 29.23
C ASN A 349 10.48 -7.33 28.58
N ALA A 350 11.11 -7.81 27.50
CA ALA A 350 10.68 -9.03 26.80
C ALA A 350 11.70 -10.15 26.96
N ASP A 351 11.25 -11.40 27.06
CA ASP A 351 12.12 -12.58 27.03
C ASP A 351 12.45 -13.02 25.60
N ALA A 352 11.51 -12.79 24.68
CA ALA A 352 11.64 -13.06 23.25
C ALA A 352 11.24 -11.85 22.41
N VAL A 353 11.94 -11.65 21.28
CA VAL A 353 11.74 -10.50 20.39
C VAL A 353 11.52 -10.99 18.96
N LEU A 354 10.39 -10.59 18.37
CA LEU A 354 10.06 -10.82 16.97
C LEU A 354 10.32 -9.55 16.14
N PHE A 355 11.26 -9.63 15.19
CA PHE A 355 11.52 -8.54 14.26
C PHE A 355 10.55 -8.57 13.07
N ALA A 356 9.62 -7.62 13.06
CA ALA A 356 8.55 -7.51 12.06
C ALA A 356 8.45 -6.08 11.47
N PHE A 357 9.57 -5.55 10.97
CA PHE A 357 9.65 -4.21 10.38
C PHE A 357 10.24 -4.27 8.95
N PRO A 358 10.20 -3.18 8.17
CA PRO A 358 10.78 -3.18 6.82
C PRO A 358 12.30 -3.37 6.86
N PRO A 359 12.90 -4.21 5.98
CA PRO A 359 14.33 -4.51 6.04
C PRO A 359 15.21 -3.28 5.83
N GLU A 360 14.70 -2.25 5.13
CA GLU A 360 15.41 -0.99 4.94
C GLU A 360 15.66 -0.23 6.26
N GLN A 361 15.01 -0.63 7.36
CA GLN A 361 15.14 -0.03 8.69
C GLN A 361 16.03 -0.84 9.63
N VAL A 362 16.66 -1.93 9.16
CA VAL A 362 17.43 -2.82 10.04
C VAL A 362 18.55 -2.10 10.76
N HIS A 363 19.28 -1.23 10.06
CA HIS A 363 20.35 -0.43 10.66
C HIS A 363 19.81 0.63 11.62
N ASP A 364 18.72 1.30 11.28
CA ASP A 364 18.10 2.31 12.14
C ASP A 364 17.59 1.71 13.46
N VAL A 365 17.03 0.50 13.40
CA VAL A 365 16.38 -0.16 14.54
C VAL A 365 17.39 -0.91 15.40
N LEU A 366 18.34 -1.62 14.80
CA LEU A 366 19.28 -2.51 15.51
C LEU A 366 20.68 -1.92 15.68
N GLY A 367 21.01 -0.80 15.01
CA GLY A 367 22.37 -0.27 14.97
C GLY A 367 22.83 0.48 16.21
N THR A 368 21.95 0.84 17.14
CA THR A 368 22.34 1.58 18.36
C THR A 368 22.97 0.65 19.40
N VAL A 369 23.98 1.13 20.13
CA VAL A 369 24.63 0.38 21.24
C VAL A 369 23.58 -0.09 22.26
N GLU A 370 22.70 0.81 22.67
CA GLU A 370 21.65 0.54 23.65
C GLU A 370 20.69 -0.57 23.22
N MET A 371 20.36 -0.66 21.92
CA MET A 371 19.52 -1.74 21.40
C MET A 371 20.28 -3.07 21.43
N ARG A 372 21.54 -3.07 21.01
CA ARG A 372 22.40 -4.27 21.03
C ARG A 372 22.53 -4.83 22.44
N GLU A 373 22.73 -3.97 23.43
CA GLU A 373 22.73 -4.34 24.85
C GLU A 373 21.39 -4.89 25.32
N ALA A 374 20.27 -4.26 24.93
CA ALA A 374 18.94 -4.71 25.32
C ALA A 374 18.59 -6.11 24.75
N LEU A 375 19.08 -6.43 23.55
CA LEU A 375 18.87 -7.72 22.88
C LEU A 375 19.74 -8.85 23.47
N ARG A 376 20.70 -8.53 24.34
CA ARG A 376 21.63 -9.50 24.92
C ARG A 376 20.86 -10.57 25.71
N GLY A 377 21.11 -11.84 25.38
CA GLY A 377 20.53 -13.00 26.07
C GLY A 377 19.06 -13.27 25.77
N LYS A 378 18.41 -12.49 24.89
CA LYS A 378 17.00 -12.67 24.50
C LYS A 378 16.86 -13.74 23.41
N ILE A 379 15.67 -14.34 23.31
CA ILE A 379 15.30 -15.19 22.16
C ILE A 379 14.91 -14.29 20.99
N LEU A 380 15.52 -14.46 19.83
CA LEU A 380 15.30 -13.59 18.66
C LEU A 380 14.70 -14.37 17.50
N ILE A 381 13.60 -13.86 16.95
CA ILE A 381 12.93 -14.40 15.77
C ILE A 381 12.86 -13.29 14.74
N SER A 382 13.39 -13.50 13.54
CA SER A 382 13.36 -12.49 12.47
C SER A 382 12.44 -12.94 11.33
N ILE A 383 11.46 -12.10 10.97
CA ILE A 383 10.67 -12.24 9.74
C ILE A 383 11.02 -11.19 8.68
N LEU A 384 12.21 -10.60 8.80
CA LEU A 384 12.68 -9.57 7.88
C LEU A 384 13.07 -10.21 6.54
N ALA A 385 12.38 -9.80 5.47
CA ALA A 385 12.72 -10.21 4.12
C ALA A 385 14.05 -9.58 3.68
N ARG A 386 14.91 -10.30 2.97
CA ARG A 386 16.21 -9.80 2.47
C ARG A 386 17.18 -9.34 3.56
N THR A 387 17.09 -9.91 4.76
CA THR A 387 18.09 -9.67 5.81
C THR A 387 18.67 -11.02 6.25
N PRO A 388 19.85 -11.40 5.74
CA PRO A 388 20.53 -12.64 6.10
C PRO A 388 20.81 -12.75 7.59
N ARG A 389 20.91 -13.98 8.06
CA ARG A 389 21.15 -14.29 9.48
C ARG A 389 22.49 -13.72 9.96
N ASP A 390 23.53 -13.84 9.15
CA ASP A 390 24.87 -13.38 9.52
C ASP A 390 24.96 -11.85 9.57
N GLU A 391 24.17 -11.16 8.76
CA GLU A 391 24.01 -9.71 8.87
C GLU A 391 23.35 -9.33 10.19
N LEU A 392 22.25 -9.99 10.56
CA LEU A 392 21.59 -9.77 11.85
C LEU A 392 22.53 -10.06 13.02
N LYS A 393 23.26 -11.19 12.99
CA LYS A 393 24.23 -11.54 14.04
C LYS A 393 25.36 -10.52 14.14
N ARG A 394 25.87 -10.00 13.02
CA ARG A 394 26.89 -8.93 13.02
C ARG A 394 26.34 -7.64 13.60
N LEU A 395 25.14 -7.22 13.18
CA LEU A 395 24.50 -6.01 13.69
C LEU A 395 24.21 -6.11 15.20
N ILE A 396 23.79 -7.27 15.69
CA ILE A 396 23.49 -7.47 17.11
C ILE A 396 24.77 -7.63 17.93
N GLY A 397 25.75 -8.39 17.43
CA GLY A 397 26.99 -8.70 18.13
C GLY A 397 28.00 -7.55 18.19
N GLY A 398 27.93 -6.58 17.26
CA GLY A 398 28.93 -5.51 17.17
C GLY A 398 30.21 -5.93 16.45
N ASN A 399 31.07 -4.94 16.12
CA ASN A 399 32.32 -5.16 15.39
C ASN A 399 33.53 -5.46 16.29
N ASP A 400 33.42 -5.31 17.61
CA ASP A 400 34.58 -5.31 18.51
C ASP A 400 34.75 -6.61 19.30
N LYS A 401 35.92 -7.22 19.14
CA LYS A 401 36.47 -8.28 20.01
C LYS A 401 36.60 -7.84 21.49
N ALA A 402 36.29 -6.59 21.83
CA ALA A 402 36.36 -6.00 23.16
C ALA A 402 35.01 -5.97 23.93
N GLU A 403 33.86 -6.23 23.28
CA GLU A 403 32.51 -6.11 23.90
C GLU A 403 31.88 -7.43 24.40
N GLY A 404 32.63 -8.54 24.36
CA GLY A 404 32.36 -9.74 25.16
C GLY A 404 31.18 -10.63 24.76
N LEU A 405 30.45 -10.35 23.67
CA LEU A 405 29.55 -11.35 23.06
C LEU A 405 30.21 -11.95 21.82
N GLU A 406 30.50 -13.24 21.85
CA GLU A 406 30.73 -13.95 20.59
C GLU A 406 29.39 -14.04 19.84
N THR A 407 29.39 -13.82 18.52
CA THR A 407 28.22 -14.03 17.64
C THR A 407 27.58 -15.42 17.77
N LYS A 408 28.30 -16.35 18.40
CA LYS A 408 27.93 -17.74 18.70
C LYS A 408 26.89 -17.87 19.82
N ASP A 409 26.75 -16.86 20.69
CA ASP A 409 25.83 -16.88 21.85
C ASP A 409 24.44 -16.27 21.53
N ILE A 410 24.24 -15.78 20.30
CA ILE A 410 22.99 -15.14 19.87
C ILE A 410 21.95 -16.21 19.50
N ARG A 411 20.85 -16.27 20.26
CA ARG A 411 19.68 -17.16 20.04
C ARG A 411 18.76 -16.62 18.93
N LEU A 412 19.23 -16.60 17.69
CA LEU A 412 18.50 -16.04 16.55
C LEU A 412 18.04 -17.12 15.56
N VAL A 413 16.74 -17.11 15.22
CA VAL A 413 16.17 -17.90 14.13
C VAL A 413 15.52 -16.99 13.08
N ARG A 414 15.73 -17.30 11.79
CA ARG A 414 14.98 -16.69 10.69
C ARG A 414 13.72 -17.49 10.42
N ALA A 415 12.61 -16.79 10.29
CA ALA A 415 11.34 -17.34 9.83
C ALA A 415 10.81 -16.50 8.67
N MET A 416 10.12 -17.11 7.70
CA MET A 416 9.53 -16.39 6.58
C MET A 416 8.12 -16.94 6.34
N PRO A 417 7.10 -16.38 7.02
CA PRO A 417 5.70 -16.72 6.75
C PRO A 417 5.25 -16.15 5.39
N THR A 418 4.26 -16.80 4.77
CA THR A 418 3.67 -16.31 3.52
C THR A 418 2.39 -15.50 3.78
N ILE A 419 1.84 -14.89 2.74
CA ILE A 419 0.59 -14.12 2.80
C ILE A 419 -0.61 -14.94 3.30
N GLY A 420 -0.54 -16.29 3.25
CA GLY A 420 -1.57 -17.19 3.80
C GLY A 420 -1.73 -17.13 5.33
N THR A 421 -0.87 -16.39 6.03
CA THR A 421 -0.94 -16.16 7.49
C THR A 421 -2.32 -15.69 7.95
N GLU A 422 -2.99 -14.82 7.17
CA GLU A 422 -4.29 -14.25 7.54
C GLU A 422 -5.43 -15.28 7.57
N ILE A 423 -5.23 -16.44 6.93
CA ILE A 423 -6.24 -17.48 6.77
C ILE A 423 -5.76 -18.84 7.31
N HIS A 424 -4.71 -18.85 8.13
CA HIS A 424 -4.11 -20.06 8.71
C HIS A 424 -3.57 -21.08 7.69
N GLU A 425 -3.21 -20.64 6.48
CA GLU A 425 -2.66 -21.47 5.39
C GLU A 425 -1.25 -20.99 4.99
N SER A 426 -0.49 -20.42 5.94
CA SER A 426 0.89 -20.02 5.69
C SER A 426 1.78 -21.23 5.40
N ALA A 427 2.70 -21.07 4.45
CA ALA A 427 3.83 -21.98 4.26
C ALA A 427 5.08 -21.30 4.85
N THR A 428 5.27 -21.42 6.16
CA THR A 428 6.33 -20.69 6.86
C THR A 428 7.65 -21.43 6.75
N LEU A 429 8.67 -20.77 6.19
CA LEU A 429 10.04 -21.29 6.16
C LEU A 429 10.75 -20.94 7.46
N ILE A 430 11.42 -21.89 8.11
CA ILE A 430 12.27 -21.62 9.28
C ILE A 430 13.67 -22.15 9.02
N GLY A 431 14.68 -21.31 9.27
CA GLY A 431 16.09 -21.66 9.06
C GLY A 431 16.55 -22.72 10.05
N GLU A 432 17.23 -23.77 9.59
CA GLU A 432 17.72 -24.86 10.43
C GLU A 432 18.64 -24.41 11.57
N LEU A 433 18.75 -25.24 12.62
CA LEU A 433 19.64 -24.99 13.75
C LEU A 433 21.09 -25.05 13.29
N SER A 434 21.89 -24.03 13.62
CA SER A 434 23.36 -24.13 13.47
C SER A 434 24.10 -24.27 14.79
N SER A 435 23.42 -24.06 15.93
CA SER A 435 24.00 -24.17 17.26
C SER A 435 22.96 -24.67 18.27
N PRO A 436 23.36 -25.45 19.29
CA PRO A 436 22.47 -25.83 20.40
C PRO A 436 21.82 -24.63 21.11
N VAL A 437 22.48 -23.47 21.10
CA VAL A 437 22.00 -22.22 21.71
C VAL A 437 20.72 -21.69 21.05
N GLU A 438 20.44 -22.07 19.81
CA GLU A 438 19.27 -21.62 19.04
C GLU A 438 18.03 -22.52 19.24
N LYS A 439 18.17 -23.61 19.99
CA LYS A 439 17.10 -24.61 20.16
C LYS A 439 15.81 -24.00 20.71
N GLU A 440 15.91 -23.18 21.76
CA GLU A 440 14.77 -22.49 22.36
C GLU A 440 14.10 -21.51 21.38
N ALA A 441 14.89 -20.78 20.59
CA ALA A 441 14.38 -19.84 19.59
C ALA A 441 13.62 -20.56 18.47
N MET A 442 14.16 -21.69 18.02
CA MET A 442 13.53 -22.57 17.05
C MET A 442 12.21 -23.15 17.60
N GLU A 443 12.19 -23.66 18.83
CA GLU A 443 10.99 -24.23 19.45
C GLU A 443 9.87 -23.18 19.57
N LEU A 444 10.19 -21.97 20.02
CA LEU A 444 9.24 -20.87 20.08
C LEU A 444 8.75 -20.44 18.68
N ALA A 445 9.64 -20.32 17.70
CA ALA A 445 9.26 -19.98 16.34
C ALA A 445 8.36 -21.06 15.71
N MET A 446 8.70 -22.34 15.88
CA MET A 446 7.86 -23.46 15.44
C MET A 446 6.47 -23.38 16.08
N TRP A 447 6.38 -23.11 17.39
CA TRP A 447 5.10 -22.95 18.07
C TRP A 447 4.28 -21.81 17.46
N ILE A 448 4.88 -20.62 17.32
CA ILE A 448 4.23 -19.43 16.75
C ILE A 448 3.71 -19.70 15.33
N PHE A 449 4.57 -20.25 14.46
CA PHE A 449 4.24 -20.35 13.04
C PHE A 449 3.38 -21.57 12.68
N ASN A 450 3.31 -22.60 13.54
CA ASN A 450 2.34 -23.68 13.38
C ASN A 450 0.89 -23.24 13.65
N LEU A 451 0.68 -22.12 14.36
CA LEU A 451 -0.67 -21.57 14.57
C LEU A 451 -1.25 -20.93 13.30
N VAL A 452 -0.39 -20.53 12.35
CA VAL A 452 -0.77 -19.81 11.13
C VAL A 452 -0.62 -20.64 9.86
N GLY A 453 -0.23 -21.91 9.97
CA GLY A 453 -0.10 -22.82 8.84
C GLY A 453 1.01 -23.85 9.03
N LYS A 454 1.51 -24.39 7.91
CA LYS A 454 2.54 -25.42 7.90
C LYS A 454 3.94 -24.82 7.93
N VAL A 455 4.80 -25.37 8.79
CA VAL A 455 6.20 -24.96 8.90
C VAL A 455 7.12 -25.92 8.14
N PHE A 456 8.07 -25.36 7.39
CA PHE A 456 9.10 -26.07 6.66
C PHE A 456 10.47 -25.65 7.18
N LYS A 457 11.27 -26.63 7.64
CA LYS A 457 12.67 -26.39 7.98
C LYS A 457 13.48 -26.34 6.69
N VAL A 458 14.31 -25.31 6.56
CA VAL A 458 15.12 -25.07 5.36
C VAL A 458 16.55 -24.75 5.78
N SER A 459 17.52 -25.42 5.16
CA SER A 459 18.93 -25.07 5.34
C SER A 459 19.16 -23.60 4.96
N HIS A 460 20.12 -22.96 5.64
CA HIS A 460 20.46 -21.56 5.40
C HIS A 460 20.84 -21.27 3.94
N ASP A 461 21.49 -22.21 3.25
CA ASP A 461 21.93 -22.06 1.86
C ASP A 461 20.75 -21.95 0.88
N TYR A 462 19.62 -22.56 1.24
CA TYR A 462 18.41 -22.57 0.41
C TYR A 462 17.35 -21.59 0.88
N PHE A 463 17.54 -20.90 2.00
CA PHE A 463 16.49 -20.11 2.64
C PHE A 463 15.93 -19.01 1.74
N ASP A 464 16.81 -18.22 1.09
CA ASP A 464 16.37 -17.15 0.20
C ASP A 464 15.83 -17.69 -1.13
N THR A 465 16.35 -18.83 -1.61
CA THR A 465 15.81 -19.55 -2.78
C THR A 465 14.39 -20.05 -2.52
N ALA A 466 14.16 -20.69 -1.37
CA ALA A 466 12.84 -21.16 -0.95
C ALA A 466 11.88 -19.99 -0.69
N THR A 467 12.39 -18.87 -0.17
CA THR A 467 11.61 -17.62 -0.02
C THR A 467 11.15 -17.12 -1.39
N GLY A 468 12.05 -17.02 -2.37
CA GLY A 468 11.72 -16.64 -3.75
C GLY A 468 10.70 -17.59 -4.39
N MET A 469 10.87 -18.91 -4.19
CA MET A 469 9.92 -19.93 -4.65
C MET A 469 8.52 -19.73 -4.05
N SER A 470 8.42 -19.57 -2.73
CA SER A 470 7.12 -19.36 -2.05
C SER A 470 6.41 -18.09 -2.51
N ALA A 471 7.15 -17.00 -2.72
CA ALA A 471 6.62 -15.75 -3.25
C ALA A 471 6.15 -15.91 -4.71
N PHE A 472 6.93 -16.61 -5.52
CA PHE A 472 6.57 -16.94 -6.90
C PHE A 472 5.29 -17.78 -6.99
N CYS A 473 5.12 -18.80 -6.14
CA CYS A 473 3.90 -19.61 -6.12
C CYS A 473 2.65 -18.75 -5.89
N ASN A 474 2.70 -17.82 -4.92
CA ASN A 474 1.58 -16.90 -4.66
C ASN A 474 1.29 -15.98 -5.86
N ALA A 475 2.33 -15.45 -6.50
CA ALA A 475 2.20 -14.59 -7.68
C ALA A 475 1.60 -15.37 -8.87
N LEU A 476 2.13 -16.57 -9.14
CA LEU A 476 1.66 -17.47 -10.19
C LEU A 476 0.18 -17.79 -10.01
N THR A 477 -0.22 -18.25 -8.82
CA THR A 477 -1.62 -18.60 -8.53
C THR A 477 -2.54 -17.40 -8.72
N THR A 478 -2.11 -16.20 -8.30
CA THR A 478 -2.90 -14.97 -8.48
C THR A 478 -3.11 -14.65 -9.95
N VAL A 479 -2.03 -14.64 -10.75
CA VAL A 479 -2.09 -14.33 -12.19
C VAL A 479 -2.87 -15.41 -12.95
N ALA A 480 -2.71 -16.68 -12.58
CA ALA A 480 -3.44 -17.79 -13.18
C ALA A 480 -4.95 -17.66 -12.93
N ILE A 481 -5.38 -17.44 -11.68
CA ILE A 481 -6.79 -17.26 -11.34
C ILE A 481 -7.37 -16.05 -12.06
N GLN A 482 -6.66 -14.92 -12.10
CA GLN A 482 -7.11 -13.74 -12.85
C GLN A 482 -7.28 -14.02 -14.35
N THR A 483 -6.35 -14.75 -14.95
CA THR A 483 -6.39 -15.09 -16.38
C THR A 483 -7.54 -16.03 -16.71
N ILE A 484 -7.72 -17.08 -15.90
CA ILE A 484 -8.84 -18.03 -16.00
C ILE A 484 -10.17 -17.28 -15.85
N THR A 485 -10.31 -16.49 -14.79
CA THR A 485 -11.52 -15.73 -14.49
C THR A 485 -11.88 -14.79 -15.64
N ARG A 486 -10.89 -14.06 -16.18
CA ARG A 486 -11.11 -13.14 -17.29
C ARG A 486 -11.62 -13.86 -18.54
N LYS A 487 -11.06 -15.03 -18.88
CA LYS A 487 -11.53 -15.81 -20.03
C LYS A 487 -12.94 -16.37 -19.77
N ALA A 488 -13.20 -16.89 -18.57
CA ALA A 488 -14.51 -17.37 -18.14
C ALA A 488 -15.60 -16.28 -18.23
N ILE A 489 -15.29 -15.05 -17.79
CA ILE A 489 -16.19 -13.89 -17.91
C ILE A 489 -16.49 -13.56 -19.38
N ALA A 490 -15.48 -13.64 -20.25
CA ALA A 490 -15.67 -13.40 -21.68
C ALA A 490 -16.60 -14.43 -22.35
N GLU A 491 -16.72 -15.62 -21.77
CA GLU A 491 -17.67 -16.67 -22.17
C GLU A 491 -19.02 -16.59 -21.42
N GLY A 492 -19.25 -15.51 -20.65
CA GLY A 492 -20.52 -15.23 -19.98
C GLY A 492 -20.65 -15.72 -18.54
N ILE A 493 -19.59 -16.24 -17.91
CA ILE A 493 -19.65 -16.67 -16.51
C ILE A 493 -19.62 -15.43 -15.59
N PRO A 494 -20.55 -15.31 -14.61
CA PRO A 494 -20.52 -14.21 -13.64
C PRO A 494 -19.20 -14.13 -12.88
N VAL A 495 -18.75 -12.90 -12.56
CA VAL A 495 -17.43 -12.64 -11.95
C VAL A 495 -17.23 -13.44 -10.66
N GLU A 496 -18.21 -13.40 -9.75
CA GLU A 496 -18.12 -14.10 -8.45
C GLU A 496 -18.01 -15.61 -8.63
N ASN A 497 -18.79 -16.18 -9.56
CA ASN A 497 -18.76 -17.60 -9.89
C ASN A 497 -17.42 -17.99 -10.53
N ALA A 498 -16.92 -17.20 -11.48
CA ALA A 498 -15.66 -17.46 -12.17
C ALA A 498 -14.47 -17.49 -11.19
N ILE A 499 -14.41 -16.53 -10.26
CA ILE A 499 -13.38 -16.51 -9.20
C ILE A 499 -13.54 -17.72 -8.28
N ALA A 500 -14.74 -17.95 -7.75
CA ALA A 500 -14.97 -19.03 -6.79
C ALA A 500 -14.65 -20.42 -7.37
N ILE A 501 -15.09 -20.69 -8.60
CA ILE A 501 -14.84 -21.96 -9.29
C ILE A 501 -13.34 -22.11 -9.57
N ALA A 502 -12.69 -21.11 -10.16
CA ALA A 502 -11.27 -21.19 -10.49
C ALA A 502 -10.40 -21.38 -9.22
N SER A 503 -10.66 -20.61 -8.16
CA SER A 503 -9.97 -20.73 -6.88
C SER A 503 -10.17 -22.10 -6.24
N GLN A 504 -11.41 -22.62 -6.25
CA GLN A 504 -11.71 -23.93 -5.65
C GLN A 504 -11.08 -25.08 -6.44
N CYS A 505 -11.05 -25.02 -7.77
CA CYS A 505 -10.37 -26.01 -8.61
C CYS A 505 -8.86 -26.03 -8.32
N VAL A 506 -8.20 -24.86 -8.29
CA VAL A 506 -6.78 -24.75 -7.96
C VAL A 506 -6.50 -25.30 -6.56
N ARG A 507 -7.31 -24.92 -5.56
CA ARG A 507 -7.18 -25.44 -4.19
C ARG A 507 -7.31 -26.96 -4.15
N GLY A 508 -8.32 -27.52 -4.81
CA GLY A 508 -8.54 -28.98 -4.86
C GLY A 508 -7.33 -29.73 -5.42
N THR A 509 -6.79 -29.29 -6.56
CA THR A 509 -5.59 -29.89 -7.15
C THR A 509 -4.38 -29.79 -6.22
N VAL A 510 -4.15 -28.62 -5.61
CA VAL A 510 -3.05 -28.44 -4.65
C VAL A 510 -3.23 -29.32 -3.41
N SER A 511 -4.45 -29.45 -2.88
CA SER A 511 -4.74 -30.32 -1.75
C SER A 511 -4.44 -31.79 -2.06
N MET A 512 -4.72 -32.27 -3.27
CA MET A 512 -4.35 -33.64 -3.69
C MET A 512 -2.83 -33.83 -3.72
N VAL A 513 -2.08 -32.83 -4.17
CA VAL A 513 -0.60 -32.85 -4.14
C VAL A 513 -0.09 -32.88 -2.71
N LEU A 514 -0.62 -32.01 -1.84
CA LEU A 514 -0.26 -31.96 -0.42
C LEU A 514 -0.61 -33.25 0.33
N SER A 515 -1.60 -34.01 -0.16
CA SER A 515 -2.01 -35.31 0.37
C SER A 515 -1.11 -36.47 -0.10
N GLY A 516 -0.08 -36.20 -0.91
CA GLY A 516 0.91 -37.18 -1.38
C GLY A 516 0.71 -37.68 -2.81
N THR A 517 -0.24 -37.12 -3.57
CA THR A 517 -0.36 -37.44 -5.00
C THR A 517 0.71 -36.69 -5.77
N SER A 518 1.57 -37.38 -6.52
CA SER A 518 2.59 -36.68 -7.29
C SER A 518 1.96 -35.89 -8.46
N PRO A 519 2.54 -34.75 -8.87
CA PRO A 519 2.07 -33.98 -10.03
C PRO A 519 1.95 -34.83 -11.31
N GLU A 520 2.89 -35.75 -11.53
CA GLU A 520 2.92 -36.64 -12.70
C GLU A 520 1.74 -37.64 -12.69
N LYS A 521 1.40 -38.16 -11.50
CA LYS A 521 0.23 -39.05 -11.34
C LYS A 521 -1.07 -38.30 -11.56
N LEU A 522 -1.19 -37.07 -11.05
CA LEU A 522 -2.35 -36.22 -11.30
C LEU A 522 -2.49 -35.93 -12.79
N GLU A 523 -1.41 -35.51 -13.44
CA GLU A 523 -1.40 -35.25 -14.88
C GLU A 523 -1.84 -36.47 -15.67
N HIS A 524 -1.28 -37.65 -15.39
CA HIS A 524 -1.67 -38.89 -16.06
C HIS A 524 -3.16 -39.22 -15.84
N SER A 525 -3.68 -39.02 -14.63
CA SER A 525 -5.10 -39.25 -14.33
C SER A 525 -6.06 -38.28 -15.03
N LEU A 526 -5.57 -37.07 -15.35
CA LEU A 526 -6.34 -35.99 -15.96
C LEU A 526 -6.19 -35.94 -17.49
N SER A 527 -5.26 -36.70 -18.06
CA SER A 527 -4.87 -36.63 -19.48
C SER A 527 -5.39 -37.80 -20.32
N ALA A 528 -6.61 -38.28 -20.03
CA ALA A 528 -7.25 -39.28 -20.89
C ALA A 528 -7.34 -38.77 -22.35
N PRO A 529 -7.12 -39.62 -23.38
CA PRO A 529 -7.18 -39.20 -24.78
C PRO A 529 -8.50 -38.49 -25.11
N GLY A 530 -8.42 -37.25 -25.63
CA GLY A 530 -9.58 -36.43 -25.96
C GLY A 530 -10.25 -35.71 -24.78
N SER A 531 -9.72 -35.84 -23.56
CA SER A 531 -10.26 -35.11 -22.40
C SER A 531 -10.00 -33.60 -22.50
N ILE A 532 -10.96 -32.80 -22.03
CA ILE A 532 -10.86 -31.34 -21.95
C ILE A 532 -9.61 -30.94 -21.15
N THR A 533 -9.34 -31.64 -20.03
CA THR A 533 -8.17 -31.38 -19.17
C THR A 533 -6.86 -31.77 -19.85
N GLY A 534 -6.79 -32.90 -20.55
CA GLY A 534 -5.61 -33.30 -21.32
C GLY A 534 -5.27 -32.34 -22.45
N GLN A 535 -6.29 -31.84 -23.18
CA GLN A 535 -6.10 -30.81 -24.22
C GLN A 535 -5.58 -29.51 -23.62
N ALA A 536 -6.10 -29.08 -22.47
CA ALA A 536 -5.61 -27.90 -21.76
C ALA A 536 -4.13 -28.05 -21.35
N ILE A 537 -3.74 -29.21 -20.81
CA ILE A 537 -2.35 -29.49 -20.41
C ILE A 537 -1.40 -29.45 -21.61
N SER A 538 -1.77 -30.07 -22.74
CA SER A 538 -0.98 -30.00 -23.98
C SER A 538 -0.84 -28.55 -24.45
N GLY A 539 -1.95 -27.81 -24.51
CA GLY A 539 -1.92 -26.41 -24.96
C GLY A 539 -1.03 -25.50 -24.10
N LEU A 540 -0.98 -25.73 -22.79
CA LEU A 540 -0.07 -24.98 -21.90
C LEU A 540 1.40 -25.33 -22.15
N ARG A 541 1.73 -26.58 -22.49
CA ARG A 541 3.09 -27.01 -22.83
C ARG A 541 3.52 -26.46 -24.19
N ASP A 542 2.67 -26.60 -25.20
CA ASP A 542 2.93 -26.14 -26.56
C ASP A 542 3.13 -24.61 -26.61
N SER A 543 2.46 -23.90 -25.68
CA SER A 543 2.63 -22.46 -25.48
C SER A 543 3.87 -22.07 -24.66
N GLN A 544 4.79 -23.02 -24.40
CA GLN A 544 6.04 -22.81 -23.66
C GLN A 544 5.87 -22.27 -22.23
N LEU A 545 4.73 -22.53 -21.58
CA LEU A 545 4.50 -22.11 -20.19
C LEU A 545 5.63 -22.58 -19.23
N PRO A 546 6.16 -23.81 -19.31
CA PRO A 546 7.24 -24.23 -18.41
C PRO A 546 8.47 -23.31 -18.46
N ALA A 547 8.94 -22.95 -19.65
CA ALA A 547 10.10 -22.06 -19.82
C ALA A 547 9.83 -20.64 -19.28
N LEU A 548 8.60 -20.15 -19.44
CA LEU A 548 8.18 -18.86 -18.87
C LEU A 548 8.16 -18.89 -17.34
N LEU A 549 7.70 -20.00 -16.75
CA LEU A 549 7.68 -20.17 -15.29
C LEU A 549 9.11 -20.27 -14.72
N GLU A 550 10.01 -21.00 -15.39
CA GLU A 550 11.42 -21.13 -14.98
C GLU A 550 12.13 -19.77 -14.96
N SER A 551 12.00 -18.99 -16.04
CA SER A 551 12.61 -17.66 -16.13
C SER A 551 12.05 -16.68 -15.08
N SER A 552 10.74 -16.71 -14.86
CA SER A 552 10.08 -15.85 -13.86
C SER A 552 10.46 -16.24 -12.42
N LEU A 553 10.56 -17.55 -12.14
CA LEU A 553 11.03 -18.06 -10.85
C LEU A 553 12.49 -17.67 -10.60
N ALA A 554 13.34 -17.77 -11.62
CA ALA A 554 14.74 -17.34 -11.51
C ALA A 554 14.84 -15.85 -11.12
N ALA A 555 14.02 -14.98 -11.70
CA ALA A 555 13.97 -13.57 -11.33
C ALA A 555 13.50 -13.35 -9.88
N ALA A 556 12.49 -14.10 -9.42
CA ALA A 556 12.01 -14.04 -8.04
C ALA A 556 13.08 -14.50 -7.04
N ILE A 557 13.80 -15.58 -7.35
CA ILE A 557 14.92 -16.09 -6.55
C ILE A 557 16.06 -15.07 -6.48
N THR A 558 16.46 -14.49 -7.62
CA THR A 558 17.49 -13.43 -7.65
C THR A 558 17.11 -12.27 -6.75
N LYS A 559 15.84 -11.83 -6.79
CA LYS A 559 15.35 -10.74 -5.95
C LYS A 559 15.26 -11.08 -4.45
N ALA A 560 15.08 -12.34 -4.09
CA ALA A 560 15.09 -12.78 -2.70
C ALA A 560 16.51 -12.80 -2.10
N LYS A 561 17.51 -13.03 -2.95
CA LYS A 561 18.94 -13.02 -2.60
C LYS A 561 19.55 -11.62 -2.56
N SER A 562 19.01 -10.68 -3.33
CA SER A 562 19.39 -9.25 -3.33
C SER A 562 18.74 -8.48 -2.20
#